data_AF-A0AAU7CLJ7-F1
#
_entry.id   AF-A0AAU7CLJ7-F1
#
_cell.length_a   1.000
_cell.length_b   1.000
_cell.length_c   1.000
_cell.angle_alpha   90.00
_cell.angle_beta   90.00
_cell.angle_gamma   90.00
#
_symmetry.space_group_name_H-M   'P 1'
#
loop_
_entity.id
_entity.type
_entity.pdbx_description
1 polymer ?
#
loop_
_entity_poly.entity_id
_entity_poly.type
_entity_poly.pdbx_seq_one_letter_code
_entity_poly.pdbx_strand_id
1 'polypeptide(L)'
;MLAWIGVAGIIAAMAVKEILAPLESLGDDVRRAHSTKAGTPDNQFGVKLGDIRAMARRIKTDHELAIHLWDTGNVEAQLLTTLVIKTKSLSADELDKLTRSTICAQVADWLNA
;
A
#
# COMPACT_ATOMS: atom_id res chain seq x y z
N MET A 1 -21.79 -24.45 0.81
CA MET A 1 -21.54 -23.00 0.69
C MET A 1 -20.20 -22.63 1.35
N LEU A 2 -19.10 -23.30 0.98
CA LEU A 2 -17.75 -23.09 1.58
C LEU A 2 -16.64 -22.89 0.53
N ALA A 3 -16.92 -23.10 -0.75
CA ALA A 3 -15.94 -22.93 -1.83
C ALA A 3 -15.79 -21.48 -2.33
N TRP A 4 -16.68 -20.57 -1.95
CA TRP A 4 -16.74 -19.20 -2.47
C TRP A 4 -15.76 -18.24 -1.77
N ILE A 5 -15.52 -18.44 -0.47
CA ILE A 5 -14.57 -17.63 0.32
C ILE A 5 -13.11 -17.89 -0.12
N GLY A 6 -12.79 -19.12 -0.55
CA GLY A 6 -11.45 -19.48 -1.00
C GLY A 6 -11.04 -18.81 -2.31
N VAL A 7 -11.96 -18.71 -3.29
CA VAL A 7 -11.64 -18.13 -4.62
C VAL A 7 -11.45 -16.62 -4.54
N ALA A 8 -12.32 -15.90 -3.81
CA ALA A 8 -12.18 -14.45 -3.63
C ALA A 8 -10.87 -14.09 -2.93
N GLY A 9 -10.50 -14.82 -1.87
CA GLY A 9 -9.22 -14.62 -1.18
C GLY A 9 -7.99 -14.88 -2.07
N ILE A 10 -8.06 -15.87 -2.96
CA ILE A 10 -6.99 -16.14 -3.94
C ILE A 10 -6.88 -14.99 -4.95
N ILE A 11 -8.00 -14.46 -5.46
CA ILE A 11 -8.02 -13.34 -6.40
C ILE A 11 -7.42 -12.10 -5.76
N ALA A 12 -7.82 -11.76 -4.53
CA ALA A 12 -7.26 -10.62 -3.80
C ALA A 12 -5.74 -10.78 -3.59
N ALA A 13 -5.28 -11.97 -3.17
CA ALA A 13 -3.86 -12.24 -3.00
C ALA A 13 -3.08 -12.15 -4.33
N MET A 14 -3.67 -12.58 -5.45
CA MET A 14 -3.08 -12.41 -6.78
C MET A 14 -2.98 -10.94 -7.19
N ALA A 15 -4.06 -10.16 -7.00
CA ALA A 15 -4.07 -8.73 -7.31
C ALA A 15 -2.98 -7.97 -6.50
N VAL A 16 -2.83 -8.26 -5.20
CA VAL A 16 -1.75 -7.67 -4.39
C VAL A 16 -0.38 -8.01 -4.96
N LYS A 17 -0.14 -9.28 -5.34
CA LYS A 17 1.15 -9.69 -5.95
C LYS A 17 1.42 -8.97 -7.26
N GLU A 18 0.40 -8.78 -8.09
CA GLU A 18 0.49 -8.03 -9.35
C GLU A 18 0.83 -6.55 -9.15
N ILE A 19 0.60 -5.99 -7.96
CA ILE A 19 1.00 -4.63 -7.58
C ILE A 19 2.36 -4.59 -6.87
N LEU A 20 2.66 -5.55 -5.99
CA LEU A 20 3.94 -5.60 -5.29
C LEU A 20 5.11 -5.88 -6.24
N ALA A 21 4.93 -6.76 -7.23
CA ALA A 21 5.98 -7.09 -8.20
C ALA A 21 6.50 -5.87 -8.99
N PRO A 22 5.65 -5.00 -9.58
CA PRO A 22 6.12 -3.79 -10.24
C PRO A 22 6.68 -2.76 -9.23
N LEU A 23 6.15 -2.66 -8.00
CA LEU A 23 6.77 -1.80 -6.98
C LEU A 23 8.19 -2.27 -6.67
N GLU A 24 8.39 -3.56 -6.44
CA GLU A 24 9.71 -4.15 -6.20
C GLU A 24 10.66 -3.90 -7.38
N SER A 25 10.19 -4.11 -8.62
CA SER A 25 10.97 -3.85 -9.84
C SER A 25 11.36 -2.37 -10.03
N LEU A 26 10.61 -1.44 -9.44
CA LEU A 26 10.91 -0.01 -9.46
C LEU A 26 11.77 0.44 -8.28
N GLY A 27 12.17 -0.50 -7.42
CA GLY A 27 13.00 -0.27 -6.25
C GLY A 27 14.37 0.32 -6.60
N ASP A 28 14.89 1.10 -5.66
CA ASP A 28 16.19 1.77 -5.76
C ASP A 28 16.95 1.57 -4.44
N ASP A 29 18.07 0.85 -4.49
CA ASP A 29 18.86 0.50 -3.31
C ASP A 29 19.44 1.72 -2.60
N VAL A 30 19.82 2.76 -3.34
CA VAL A 30 20.37 4.00 -2.77
C VAL A 30 19.27 4.72 -2.01
N ARG A 31 18.06 4.80 -2.58
CA ARG A 31 16.91 5.42 -1.95
C ARG A 31 16.42 4.61 -0.74
N ARG A 32 16.45 3.28 -0.83
CA ARG A 32 16.16 2.39 0.30
C ARG A 32 17.14 2.65 1.43
N ALA A 33 18.44 2.63 1.16
CA ALA A 33 19.48 2.89 2.17
C ALA A 33 19.34 4.28 2.83
N HIS A 34 19.02 5.30 2.04
CA HIS A 34 18.75 6.64 2.59
C HIS A 34 17.50 6.65 3.48
N SER A 35 16.40 6.04 3.03
CA SER A 35 15.14 5.97 3.79
C SER A 35 15.29 5.18 5.09
N THR A 36 16.02 4.05 5.08
CA THR A 36 16.35 3.28 6.29
C THR A 36 17.13 4.12 7.31
N LYS A 37 18.12 4.91 6.86
CA LYS A 37 18.85 5.84 7.75
C LYS A 37 17.94 6.91 8.36
N ALA A 38 16.85 7.26 7.68
CA ALA A 38 15.83 8.19 8.16
C ALA A 38 14.74 7.53 9.04
N GLY A 39 14.85 6.23 9.34
CA GLY A 39 13.94 5.51 10.24
C GLY A 39 12.78 4.79 9.54
N THR A 40 12.78 4.68 8.22
CA THR A 40 11.80 3.86 7.50
C THR A 40 12.08 2.36 7.71
N PRO A 41 11.07 1.53 8.05
CA PRO A 41 11.23 0.09 8.29
C PRO A 41 11.76 -0.72 7.09
N ASP A 42 12.27 -1.92 7.34
CA ASP A 42 12.93 -2.76 6.32
C ASP A 42 12.01 -3.23 5.18
N ASN A 43 10.70 -3.37 5.42
CA ASN A 43 9.73 -3.76 4.39
C ASN A 43 9.41 -2.59 3.46
N GLN A 44 10.38 -2.26 2.59
CA GLN A 44 10.32 -1.18 1.63
C GLN A 44 11.18 -1.53 0.40
N PHE A 45 10.81 -1.00 -0.76
CA PHE A 45 11.53 -1.24 -2.01
C PHE A 45 12.42 -0.08 -2.45
N GLY A 46 12.15 1.15 -2.01
CA GLY A 46 12.89 2.29 -2.53
C GLY A 46 12.33 2.85 -3.84
N VAL A 47 11.02 2.71 -4.14
CA VAL A 47 10.35 3.29 -5.32
C VAL A 47 10.18 4.81 -5.31
N LYS A 48 10.52 5.51 -6.39
CA LYS A 48 10.33 6.97 -6.46
C LYS A 48 8.84 7.33 -6.32
N LEU A 49 8.54 8.39 -5.57
CA LEU A 49 7.15 8.83 -5.34
C LEU A 49 6.40 9.21 -6.63
N GLY A 50 7.13 9.59 -7.68
CA GLY A 50 6.54 9.84 -9.01
C GLY A 50 5.98 8.57 -9.65
N ASP A 51 6.66 7.44 -9.46
CA ASP A 51 6.26 6.15 -10.00
C ASP A 51 5.06 5.58 -9.23
N ILE A 52 5.04 5.72 -7.90
CA ILE A 52 3.88 5.38 -7.06
C ILE A 52 2.63 6.15 -7.54
N ARG A 53 2.76 7.46 -7.78
CA ARG A 53 1.65 8.27 -8.33
C ARG A 53 1.27 7.86 -9.75
N ALA A 54 2.24 7.45 -10.58
CA ALA A 54 1.95 6.95 -11.92
C ALA A 54 1.17 5.63 -11.89
N MET A 55 1.51 4.73 -10.98
CA MET A 55 0.75 3.51 -10.73
C MET A 55 -0.67 3.83 -10.24
N ALA A 56 -0.81 4.70 -9.24
CA ALA A 56 -2.12 5.13 -8.74
C ALA A 56 -3.04 5.67 -9.84
N ARG A 57 -2.51 6.46 -10.78
CA ARG A 57 -3.27 6.97 -11.93
C ARG A 57 -3.79 5.86 -12.85
N ARG A 58 -3.05 4.74 -12.97
CA ARG A 58 -3.46 3.58 -13.79
C ARG A 58 -4.51 2.73 -13.07
N ILE A 59 -4.30 2.49 -11.77
CA ILE A 59 -5.20 1.70 -10.91
C ILE A 59 -6.53 2.43 -10.70
N LYS A 60 -6.48 3.76 -10.54
CA LYS A 60 -7.60 4.61 -10.08
C LYS A 60 -8.06 4.20 -8.69
N THR A 61 -9.27 4.61 -8.29
CA THR A 61 -9.83 4.24 -7.00
C THR A 61 -10.23 2.76 -6.99
N ASP A 62 -9.63 1.99 -6.08
CA ASP A 62 -9.97 0.60 -5.79
C ASP A 62 -9.83 0.37 -4.29
N HIS A 63 -10.97 0.31 -3.59
CA HIS A 63 -11.01 0.27 -2.13
C HIS A 63 -10.59 -1.10 -1.58
N GLU A 64 -11.01 -2.19 -2.20
CA GLU A 64 -10.70 -3.54 -1.73
C GLU A 64 -9.20 -3.83 -1.91
N LEU A 65 -8.65 -3.48 -3.08
CA LEU A 65 -7.21 -3.56 -3.32
C LEU A 65 -6.41 -2.70 -2.34
N ALA A 66 -6.85 -1.46 -2.08
CA ALA A 66 -6.22 -0.56 -1.12
C ALA A 66 -6.08 -1.20 0.27
N ILE A 67 -7.15 -1.78 0.81
CA ILE A 67 -7.12 -2.43 2.12
C ILE A 67 -6.13 -3.60 2.14
N HIS A 68 -6.14 -4.42 1.09
CA HIS A 68 -5.21 -5.55 1.01
C HIS A 68 -3.75 -5.12 0.82
N LEU A 69 -3.48 -4.04 0.09
CA LEU A 69 -2.15 -3.45 -0.03
C LEU A 69 -1.66 -2.91 1.31
N TRP A 70 -2.54 -2.28 2.09
CA TRP A 70 -2.20 -1.76 3.41
C TRP A 70 -1.72 -2.86 4.36
N ASP A 71 -2.45 -3.98 4.39
CA ASP A 71 -2.18 -5.13 5.26
C ASP A 71 -0.84 -5.83 4.93
N THR A 72 -0.22 -5.54 3.77
CA THR A 72 1.14 -6.04 3.46
C THR A 72 2.23 -5.47 4.36
N GLY A 73 1.97 -4.31 4.99
CA GLY A 73 2.95 -3.59 5.80
C GLY A 73 4.17 -3.10 5.00
N ASN A 74 4.10 -3.12 3.67
CA ASN A 74 5.15 -2.55 2.81
C ASN A 74 4.94 -1.04 2.66
N VAL A 75 6.01 -0.26 2.80
CA VAL A 75 5.97 1.21 2.77
C VAL A 75 5.35 1.74 1.49
N GLU A 76 5.84 1.29 0.34
CA GLU A 76 5.32 1.77 -0.93
C GLU A 76 3.89 1.28 -1.22
N ALA A 77 3.51 0.10 -0.72
CA ALA A 77 2.12 -0.37 -0.80
C ALA A 77 1.16 0.47 0.07
N GLN A 78 1.57 0.86 1.28
CA GLN A 78 0.78 1.77 2.12
C GLN A 78 0.70 3.19 1.52
N LEU A 79 1.79 3.70 0.93
CA LEU A 79 1.75 4.98 0.20
C LEU A 79 0.85 4.91 -1.04
N LEU A 80 0.84 3.79 -1.76
CA LEU A 80 -0.08 3.59 -2.89
C LEU A 80 -1.53 3.52 -2.41
N THR A 81 -1.78 2.88 -1.27
CA THR A 81 -3.10 2.77 -0.65
C THR A 81 -3.73 4.14 -0.44
N THR A 82 -3.01 5.12 0.11
CA THR A 82 -3.58 6.46 0.37
C THR A 82 -4.02 7.18 -0.91
N LEU A 83 -3.48 6.79 -2.08
CA LEU A 83 -3.83 7.36 -3.37
C LEU A 83 -5.02 6.67 -4.06
N VAL A 84 -5.31 5.41 -3.72
CA VAL A 84 -6.30 4.58 -4.42
C VAL A 84 -7.49 4.20 -3.53
N ILE A 85 -7.42 4.44 -2.23
CA ILE A 85 -8.51 4.15 -1.31
C ILE A 85 -9.71 5.08 -1.50
N LYS A 86 -10.92 4.52 -1.46
CA LYS A 86 -12.16 5.30 -1.45
C LYS A 86 -12.45 5.84 -0.05
N THR A 87 -11.97 7.03 0.26
CA THR A 87 -12.08 7.65 1.60
C THR A 87 -13.52 7.75 2.13
N LYS A 88 -14.48 8.10 1.26
CA LYS A 88 -15.92 8.18 1.63
C LYS A 88 -16.57 6.84 2.00
N SER A 89 -15.87 5.73 1.79
CA SER A 89 -16.34 4.39 2.14
C SER A 89 -15.70 3.83 3.41
N LEU A 90 -14.74 4.55 4.01
CA LEU A 90 -14.14 4.14 5.28
C LEU A 90 -15.13 4.32 6.43
N SER A 91 -15.34 3.26 7.20
CA SER A 91 -15.90 3.34 8.53
C SER A 91 -14.91 3.96 9.52
N ALA A 92 -15.41 4.40 10.68
CA ALA A 92 -14.56 4.91 11.75
C ALA A 92 -13.55 3.87 12.25
N ASP A 93 -13.96 2.60 12.32
CA ASP A 93 -13.11 1.49 12.76
C ASP A 93 -12.00 1.19 11.74
N GLU A 94 -12.31 1.23 10.45
CA GLU A 94 -11.30 1.07 9.41
C GLU A 94 -10.29 2.22 9.43
N LEU A 95 -10.76 3.47 9.58
CA LEU A 95 -9.87 4.62 9.69
C LEU A 95 -8.97 4.52 10.94
N ASP A 96 -9.51 4.16 12.10
CA ASP A 96 -8.72 3.95 13.32
C ASP A 96 -7.68 2.83 13.13
N LYS A 97 -8.06 1.72 12.47
CA LYS A 97 -7.13 0.64 12.11
C LYS A 97 -5.99 1.16 11.24
N LEU A 98 -6.29 1.91 10.18
CA LEU A 98 -5.28 2.49 9.29
C LEU A 98 -4.34 3.42 10.08
N THR A 99 -4.89 4.36 10.85
CA THR A 99 -4.09 5.31 11.64
C THR A 99 -3.13 4.60 12.60
N ARG A 100 -3.59 3.58 13.33
CA ARG A 100 -2.77 2.81 14.29
C ARG A 100 -1.70 1.94 13.63
N SER A 101 -1.87 1.59 12.36
CA SER A 101 -0.98 0.68 11.62
C SER A 101 -0.12 1.39 10.58
N THR A 102 -0.03 2.72 10.66
CA THR A 102 0.95 3.52 9.91
C THR A 102 2.37 3.11 10.32
N ILE A 103 3.21 2.75 9.34
CA ILE A 103 4.51 2.14 9.65
C ILE A 103 5.68 3.12 9.71
N CYS A 104 5.51 4.33 9.18
CA CYS A 104 6.51 5.40 9.29
C CYS A 104 5.85 6.77 9.16
N ALA A 105 6.59 7.82 9.54
CA ALA A 105 6.10 9.20 9.50
C ALA A 105 5.57 9.59 8.11
N GLN A 106 6.25 9.19 7.03
CA GLN A 106 5.82 9.52 5.67
C GLN A 106 4.44 8.93 5.33
N VAL A 107 4.16 7.69 5.74
CA VAL A 107 2.85 7.07 5.53
C VAL A 107 1.78 7.78 6.35
N ALA A 108 2.08 8.13 7.61
CA ALA A 108 1.16 8.86 8.48
C ALA A 108 0.83 10.25 7.90
N ASP A 109 1.83 10.97 7.38
CA ASP A 109 1.64 12.27 6.74
C ASP A 109 0.73 12.17 5.51
N TRP A 110 0.93 11.13 4.67
CA TRP A 110 0.11 10.90 3.49
C TRP A 110 -1.31 10.45 3.80
N LEU A 111 -1.50 9.69 4.88
CA LEU A 111 -2.84 9.28 5.33
C LEU A 111 -3.64 10.48 5.83
N ASN A 112 -2.97 11.51 6.37
CA ASN A 112 -3.57 12.71 6.93
C ASN A 112 -3.74 13.87 5.92
N ALA A 113 -3.30 13.71 4.68
CA ALA A 113 -3.33 14.76 3.64
C ALA A 113 -4.68 14.87 2.91
#